data_AF-A0AAE0SAE9-F1
#
_entry.id   AF-A0AAE0SAE9-F1
#
_cell.length_a   1.000
_cell.length_b   1.000
_cell.length_c   1.000
_cell.angle_alpha   90.00
_cell.angle_beta   90.00
_cell.angle_gamma   90.00
#
_symmetry.space_group_name_H-M   'P 1'
#
loop_
_entity.id
_entity.type
_entity.pdbx_description
1 polymer ?
#
loop_
_entity_poly.entity_id
_entity_poly.type
_entity_poly.pdbx_seq_one_letter_code
_entity_poly.pdbx_strand_id
1 'polypeptide(L)'
;MFGYTVAFIENGSGITSILVGAPNQTGVDGIKGYGGFYECEINSLRQGRGSCKKQDIVDKICQKFRTEYKCEDYQMLGATIAVNHKYQELKHNTNIPRVSVCAPGWKYILTEKYGNKFNFPVGKCYHFKETWQYESCENEYEYCIPFWKKPNEVDISMGGFSMKYSQDGKYSLIGGPGENQERGAVKSHQIKQEHIFDKRKDGLWVQYFGFSLTTANFNEYGSFTAGIPNYHPNQQGYTGRVEVFSVVDFARKNALNFGETTSVHFMSLITHYFSDDLLFFLKSFTKTILLPPSKFPI
;
A
#
# COMPACT_ATOMS: atom_id res chain seq x y z
N MET A 1 -4.64 18.68 9.10
CA MET A 1 -5.57 17.54 9.18
C MET A 1 -4.96 16.44 10.05
N PHE A 2 -4.83 16.68 11.35
CA PHE A 2 -4.32 15.67 12.28
C PHE A 2 -5.39 14.60 12.51
N GLY A 3 -5.02 13.31 12.52
CA GLY A 3 -5.98 12.21 12.65
C GLY A 3 -6.48 11.66 11.31
N TYR A 4 -5.90 12.07 10.18
CA TYR A 4 -6.31 11.59 8.86
C TYR A 4 -6.14 10.08 8.71
N THR A 5 -5.08 9.55 9.31
CA THR A 5 -4.79 8.12 9.40
C THR A 5 -4.31 7.84 10.82
N VAL A 6 -4.63 6.66 11.34
CA VAL A 6 -4.18 6.20 12.66
C VAL A 6 -3.67 4.77 12.56
N ALA A 7 -2.56 4.49 13.23
CA ALA A 7 -2.02 3.15 13.37
C ALA A 7 -1.53 2.92 14.81
N PHE A 8 -1.55 1.68 15.27
CA PHE A 8 -1.05 1.33 16.61
C PHE A 8 0.36 0.79 16.49
N ILE A 9 1.20 1.10 17.48
CA ILE A 9 2.44 0.39 17.75
C ILE A 9 2.21 -0.44 18.99
N GLU A 10 2.52 -1.73 18.90
CA GLU A 10 2.34 -2.71 19.96
C GLU A 10 3.65 -3.43 20.21
N ASN A 11 3.90 -3.76 21.47
CA ASN A 11 4.92 -4.71 21.88
C ASN A 11 4.24 -5.91 22.57
N GLY A 12 5.04 -6.87 23.06
CA GLY A 12 4.52 -8.05 23.76
C GLY A 12 3.65 -7.74 24.99
N SER A 13 3.65 -6.50 25.49
CA SER A 13 2.86 -6.04 26.63
C SER A 13 1.63 -5.21 26.25
N GLY A 14 1.37 -4.99 24.96
CA GLY A 14 0.22 -4.24 24.43
C GLY A 14 0.61 -2.99 23.64
N ILE A 15 -0.36 -2.09 23.45
CA ILE A 15 -0.17 -0.84 22.68
C ILE A 15 0.74 0.12 23.46
N THR A 16 1.87 0.49 22.85
CA THR A 16 2.83 1.44 23.42
C THR A 16 2.63 2.84 22.90
N SER A 17 2.31 2.97 21.61
CA SER A 17 2.17 4.26 20.93
C SER A 17 1.06 4.22 19.89
N ILE A 18 0.53 5.40 19.57
CA ILE A 18 -0.37 5.63 18.43
C ILE A 18 0.38 6.49 17.43
N LEU A 19 0.40 6.06 16.17
CA LEU A 19 0.84 6.88 15.06
C LEU A 19 -0.35 7.61 14.45
N VAL A 20 -0.17 8.92 14.24
CA VAL A 20 -1.22 9.78 13.70
C VAL A 20 -0.71 10.55 12.49
N GLY A 21 -1.35 10.32 11.35
CA GLY A 21 -1.08 11.00 10.10
C GLY A 21 -1.67 12.41 10.06
N ALA A 22 -0.92 13.35 9.48
CA ALA A 22 -1.30 14.74 9.32
C ALA A 22 -0.90 15.28 7.92
N PRO A 23 -1.52 14.82 6.83
CA PRO A 23 -1.07 15.09 5.46
C PRO A 23 -1.11 16.56 5.03
N ASN A 24 -1.87 17.41 5.71
CA ASN A 24 -1.90 18.86 5.42
C ASN A 24 -1.09 19.70 6.42
N GLN A 25 -0.17 19.08 7.17
CA GLN A 25 0.72 19.80 8.08
C GLN A 25 1.76 20.60 7.27
N THR A 26 2.08 21.81 7.73
CA THR A 26 3.19 22.59 7.17
C THR A 26 4.52 21.92 7.54
N GLY A 27 5.34 21.68 6.53
CA GLY A 27 6.65 21.04 6.67
C GLY A 27 7.74 22.00 7.12
N VAL A 28 8.97 21.54 6.98
CA VAL A 28 10.18 22.37 7.13
C VAL A 28 10.11 23.57 6.19
N ASP A 29 10.67 24.71 6.61
CA ASP A 29 10.84 25.92 5.78
C ASP A 29 9.53 26.51 5.24
N GLY A 30 8.39 26.15 5.82
CA GLY A 30 7.08 26.68 5.44
C GLY A 30 6.43 26.00 4.23
N ILE A 31 6.95 24.85 3.77
CA ILE A 31 6.36 24.06 2.66
C ILE A 31 4.94 23.64 3.03
N LYS A 32 3.96 24.07 2.22
CA LYS A 32 2.52 23.87 2.49
C LYS A 32 2.09 22.49 2.07
N GLY A 33 1.21 21.86 2.86
CA GLY A 33 0.69 20.52 2.54
C GLY A 33 1.79 19.44 2.44
N TYR A 34 2.97 19.71 2.99
CA TYR A 34 4.08 18.77 3.07
C TYR A 34 3.63 17.49 3.79
N GLY A 35 2.85 17.65 4.86
CA GLY A 35 2.33 16.58 5.67
C GLY A 35 3.21 16.26 6.87
N GLY A 36 3.03 15.09 7.44
CA GLY A 36 3.77 14.65 8.61
C GLY A 36 3.01 13.57 9.34
N PHE A 37 3.68 12.97 10.31
CA PHE A 37 3.07 12.03 11.22
C PHE A 37 3.64 12.22 12.61
N TYR A 38 2.85 11.82 13.59
CA TYR A 38 3.12 12.01 15.00
C TYR A 38 3.08 10.68 15.70
N GLU A 39 3.91 10.53 16.72
CA GLU A 39 3.83 9.44 17.68
C GLU A 39 3.28 9.98 19.01
N CYS A 40 2.20 9.39 19.48
CA CYS A 40 1.58 9.69 20.76
C CYS A 40 1.80 8.50 21.69
N GLU A 41 2.56 8.67 22.76
CA GLU A 41 2.80 7.60 23.73
C GLU A 41 1.53 7.34 24.55
N ILE A 42 1.10 6.08 24.64
CA ILE A 42 -0.14 5.69 25.34
C ILE A 42 -0.09 6.06 26.83
N ASN A 43 1.06 5.90 27.48
CA ASN A 43 1.19 6.21 28.90
C ASN A 43 1.01 7.71 29.17
N SER A 44 1.56 8.56 28.30
CA SER A 44 1.37 10.01 28.37
C SER A 44 -0.10 10.40 28.17
N LEU A 45 -0.78 9.78 27.20
CA LEU A 45 -2.21 9.98 26.95
C LEU A 45 -3.08 9.58 28.16
N ARG A 46 -2.80 8.42 28.77
CA ARG A 46 -3.52 7.92 29.96
C ARG A 46 -3.37 8.83 31.18
N GLN A 47 -2.23 9.49 31.31
CA GLN A 47 -1.95 10.45 32.39
C GLN A 47 -2.57 11.83 32.15
N GLY A 48 -3.34 12.02 31.07
CA GLY A 48 -3.88 13.33 30.68
C GLY A 48 -2.81 14.32 30.21
N ARG A 49 -1.58 13.86 29.98
CA ARG A 49 -0.43 14.66 29.51
C ARG A 49 -0.26 14.62 27.99
N GLY A 50 -1.27 14.07 27.29
CA GLY A 50 -1.29 13.67 25.89
C GLY A 50 -0.49 14.53 24.92
N SER A 51 0.81 14.29 24.86
CA SER A 51 1.72 14.94 23.92
C SER A 51 2.04 13.96 22.79
N CYS A 52 1.76 14.41 21.58
CA CYS A 52 2.16 13.72 20.36
C CYS A 52 3.40 14.42 19.80
N LYS A 53 4.48 13.67 19.62
CA LYS A 53 5.71 14.21 19.05
C LYS A 53 5.70 14.03 17.54
N LYS A 54 5.94 15.10 16.79
CA LYS A 54 6.15 15.01 15.34
C LYS A 54 7.42 14.21 15.08
N GLN A 55 7.37 13.30 14.11
CA GLN A 55 8.54 12.57 13.66
C GLN A 55 9.22 13.32 12.52
N ASP A 56 10.34 13.99 12.82
CA ASP A 56 11.05 14.88 11.89
C ASP A 56 12.05 14.13 10.99
N ILE A 57 11.95 12.80 10.88
CA ILE A 57 12.94 12.05 10.11
C ILE A 57 12.83 12.32 8.60
N VAL A 58 11.61 12.43 8.09
CA VAL A 58 11.39 12.75 6.67
C VAL A 58 11.83 14.18 6.37
N ASP A 59 11.58 15.10 7.30
CA ASP A 59 12.07 16.47 7.29
C ASP A 59 13.61 16.52 7.18
N LYS A 60 14.32 15.70 7.97
CA LYS A 60 15.79 15.58 7.92
C LYS A 60 16.29 15.00 6.60
N ILE A 61 15.60 13.99 6.04
CA ILE A 61 15.92 13.43 4.73
C ILE A 61 15.77 14.51 3.64
N CYS A 62 14.67 15.25 3.68
CA CYS A 62 14.43 16.38 2.78
C CYS A 62 15.53 17.43 2.85
N GLN A 63 15.96 17.81 4.05
CA GLN A 63 17.05 18.76 4.25
C GLN A 63 18.39 18.22 3.74
N LYS A 64 18.71 16.94 4.01
CA LYS A 64 19.98 16.29 3.62
C LYS A 64 20.13 16.22 2.10
N PHE A 65 19.05 15.92 1.38
CA PHE A 65 19.11 15.66 -0.07
C PHE A 65 18.39 16.71 -0.92
N ARG A 66 18.39 17.98 -0.48
CA ARG A 66 17.67 19.10 -1.13
C ARG A 66 17.88 19.24 -2.65
N THR A 67 19.02 18.77 -3.19
CA THR A 67 19.35 18.87 -4.62
C THR A 67 18.74 17.76 -5.47
N GLU A 68 18.53 16.56 -4.92
CA GLU A 68 18.06 15.38 -5.65
C GLU A 68 16.62 15.00 -5.32
N TYR A 69 16.18 15.26 -4.09
CA TYR A 69 14.85 14.94 -3.60
C TYR A 69 14.21 16.21 -3.09
N LYS A 70 13.69 17.03 -4.03
CA LYS A 70 12.89 18.17 -3.63
C LYS A 70 11.67 17.66 -2.87
N CYS A 71 11.51 18.18 -1.67
CA CYS A 71 10.29 17.96 -0.93
C CYS A 71 9.30 19.03 -1.36
N GLU A 72 8.20 18.55 -1.90
CA GLU A 72 7.29 19.37 -2.68
C GLU A 72 6.08 19.78 -1.84
N ASP A 73 5.51 20.92 -2.20
CA ASP A 73 4.22 21.34 -1.66
C ASP A 73 3.14 20.29 -2.01
N TYR A 74 2.27 20.04 -1.03
CA TYR A 74 1.10 19.16 -1.15
C TYR A 74 1.43 17.69 -1.45
N GLN A 75 2.56 17.17 -0.97
CA GLN A 75 2.88 15.73 -1.12
C GLN A 75 2.02 14.81 -0.23
N MET A 76 1.34 15.35 0.78
CA MET A 76 0.43 14.63 1.67
C MET A 76 1.10 13.51 2.51
N LEU A 77 2.31 13.74 3.04
CA LEU A 77 2.98 12.77 3.90
C LEU A 77 2.12 12.41 5.12
N GLY A 78 1.96 11.12 5.41
CA GLY A 78 1.11 10.66 6.49
C GLY A 78 -0.36 10.50 6.09
N ALA A 79 -0.69 10.60 4.80
CA ALA A 79 -2.01 10.18 4.31
C ALA A 79 -2.28 8.70 4.60
N THR A 80 -1.24 7.88 4.52
CA THR A 80 -1.30 6.44 4.83
C THR A 80 -0.16 6.07 5.76
N ILE A 81 -0.49 5.30 6.80
CA ILE A 81 0.45 4.71 7.74
C ILE A 81 0.08 3.24 7.86
N ALA A 82 1.07 2.36 7.68
CA ALA A 82 0.93 0.93 7.87
C ALA A 82 1.96 0.46 8.89
N VAL A 83 1.53 -0.40 9.81
CA VAL A 83 2.40 -1.00 10.84
C VAL A 83 2.36 -2.51 10.70
N ASN A 84 3.51 -3.15 10.84
CA ASN A 84 3.69 -4.58 10.86
C ASN A 84 4.29 -5.02 12.19
N HIS A 85 3.47 -5.66 13.01
CA HIS A 85 3.84 -6.12 14.35
C HIS A 85 4.50 -7.50 14.36
N LYS A 86 4.37 -8.27 13.27
CA LYS A 86 4.83 -9.66 13.20
C LYS A 86 6.17 -9.81 12.51
N TYR A 87 6.77 -8.71 12.07
CA TYR A 87 8.10 -8.77 11.49
C TYR A 87 9.11 -9.18 12.55
N GLN A 88 9.63 -10.41 12.41
CA GLN A 88 10.77 -10.89 13.16
C GLN A 88 12.00 -10.74 12.30
N GLU A 89 12.93 -9.89 12.73
CA GLU A 89 14.25 -9.90 12.14
C GLU A 89 15.00 -11.11 12.71
N LEU A 90 15.28 -12.09 11.85
CA LEU A 90 15.95 -13.35 12.19
C LEU A 90 17.27 -13.16 12.99
N LYS A 91 17.86 -11.96 12.96
CA LYS A 91 19.13 -11.65 13.60
C LYS A 91 19.02 -11.26 15.08
N HIS A 92 17.88 -10.75 15.55
CA HIS A 92 17.80 -10.14 16.89
C HIS A 92 16.75 -10.75 17.82
N ASN A 93 15.91 -11.68 17.32
CA ASN A 93 14.86 -12.38 18.10
C ASN A 93 13.92 -11.41 18.86
N THR A 94 13.86 -10.15 18.44
CA THR A 94 13.00 -9.10 18.96
C THR A 94 11.94 -8.77 17.92
N ASN A 95 10.69 -8.69 18.36
CA ASN A 95 9.60 -8.19 17.52
C ASN A 95 9.72 -6.68 17.41
N ILE A 96 10.35 -6.21 16.33
CA ILE A 96 10.45 -4.78 16.05
C ILE A 96 9.37 -4.43 15.04
N PRO A 97 8.45 -3.50 15.38
CA PRO A 97 7.43 -3.08 14.45
C PRO A 97 8.08 -2.37 13.26
N ARG A 98 7.70 -2.77 12.05
CA ARG A 98 8.02 -1.99 10.85
C ARG A 98 6.91 -1.01 10.58
N VAL A 99 7.29 0.23 10.28
CA VAL A 99 6.35 1.31 10.00
C VAL A 99 6.59 1.79 8.59
N SER A 100 5.52 1.99 7.83
CA SER A 100 5.55 2.70 6.57
C SER A 100 4.66 3.90 6.61
N VAL A 101 5.13 5.02 6.08
CA VAL A 101 4.39 6.27 5.97
C VAL A 101 4.45 6.76 4.54
N CYS A 102 3.30 6.99 3.92
CA CYS A 102 3.24 7.37 2.51
C CYS A 102 2.77 8.82 2.29
N ALA A 103 3.22 9.36 1.16
CA ALA A 103 2.95 10.67 0.59
C ALA A 103 2.46 10.48 -0.86
N PRO A 104 1.17 10.14 -1.07
CA PRO A 104 0.64 9.84 -2.41
C PRO A 104 0.67 11.04 -3.36
N GLY A 105 0.71 12.26 -2.83
CA GLY A 105 0.85 13.48 -3.63
C GLY A 105 2.31 13.81 -4.01
N TRP A 106 3.29 12.99 -3.61
CA TRP A 106 4.70 13.22 -3.95
C TRP A 106 4.89 13.21 -5.46
N LYS A 107 5.58 14.23 -5.98
CA LYS A 107 5.72 14.47 -7.42
C LYS A 107 7.11 14.11 -7.91
N TYR A 108 7.17 13.36 -9.00
CA TYR A 108 8.37 13.19 -9.81
C TYR A 108 8.44 14.31 -10.85
N ILE A 109 9.58 14.99 -10.91
CA ILE A 109 9.83 16.06 -11.89
C ILE A 109 10.66 15.50 -13.03
N LEU A 110 10.02 15.25 -14.16
CA LEU A 110 10.72 14.92 -15.39
C LEU A 110 11.13 16.22 -16.09
N THR A 111 12.43 16.40 -16.31
CA THR A 111 12.94 17.50 -17.15
C THR A 111 13.30 16.93 -18.51
N GLU A 112 12.57 17.34 -19.56
CA GLU A 112 12.86 16.91 -20.92
C GLU A 112 14.09 17.62 -21.51
N LYS A 113 14.58 17.09 -22.64
CA LYS A 113 15.72 17.62 -23.41
C LYS A 113 15.60 19.11 -23.78
N TYR A 114 14.37 19.66 -23.79
CA TYR A 114 14.07 21.07 -24.10
C TYR A 114 13.75 21.93 -22.87
N GLY A 115 13.96 21.43 -21.66
CA GLY A 115 13.77 22.20 -20.41
C GLY A 115 12.32 22.26 -19.90
N ASN A 116 11.37 21.63 -20.60
CA ASN A 116 10.01 21.44 -20.08
C ASN A 116 10.06 20.59 -18.82
N LYS A 117 9.38 21.04 -17.77
CA LYS A 117 9.24 20.33 -16.50
C LYS A 117 7.83 19.80 -16.37
N PHE A 118 7.71 18.49 -16.24
CA PHE A 118 6.45 17.82 -15.97
C PHE A 118 6.43 17.28 -14.55
N ASN A 119 5.35 17.55 -13.83
CA ASN A 119 5.18 17.15 -12.44
C ASN A 119 4.12 16.05 -12.37
N PHE A 120 4.55 14.82 -12.08
CA PHE A 120 3.65 13.67 -12.01
C PHE A 120 3.53 13.20 -10.55
N PRO A 121 2.34 13.16 -9.95
CA PRO A 121 2.16 12.63 -8.60
C PRO A 121 2.27 11.10 -8.63
N VAL A 122 3.51 10.61 -8.55
CA VAL A 122 3.81 9.18 -8.55
C VAL A 122 3.62 8.56 -7.17
N GLY A 123 3.59 9.38 -6.12
CA GLY A 123 3.53 8.94 -4.73
C GLY A 123 4.86 8.39 -4.22
N LYS A 124 5.00 8.34 -2.89
CA LYS A 124 6.22 7.85 -2.24
C LYS A 124 5.88 7.27 -0.86
N CYS A 125 6.56 6.19 -0.46
CA CYS A 125 6.46 5.65 0.89
C CYS A 125 7.84 5.63 1.55
N TYR A 126 7.87 5.90 2.84
CA TYR A 126 9.05 5.85 3.69
C TYR A 126 8.88 4.67 4.64
N HIS A 127 9.85 3.76 4.63
CA HIS A 127 9.85 2.57 5.48
C HIS A 127 10.87 2.76 6.61
N PHE A 128 10.48 2.44 7.83
CA PHE A 128 11.28 2.62 9.03
C PHE A 128 11.45 1.29 9.76
N LYS A 129 12.69 1.04 10.21
CA LYS A 129 13.02 0.06 11.23
C LYS A 129 13.30 0.77 12.56
N GLU A 130 13.51 -0.02 13.61
CA GLU A 130 13.92 0.35 14.98
C GLU A 130 14.12 1.86 15.27
N THR A 131 13.45 2.39 16.29
CA THR A 131 13.76 3.73 16.87
C THR A 131 13.72 4.91 15.90
N TRP A 132 12.87 4.84 14.87
CA TRP A 132 12.86 5.83 13.79
C TRP A 132 14.23 5.96 13.15
N GLN A 133 15.02 4.89 13.06
CA GLN A 133 16.22 4.90 12.26
C GLN A 133 15.81 4.69 10.82
N TYR A 134 16.16 5.67 9.99
CA TYR A 134 15.92 5.61 8.57
C TYR A 134 16.81 4.52 7.97
N GLU A 135 16.22 3.53 7.32
CA GLU A 135 16.97 2.74 6.35
C GLU A 135 17.24 3.65 5.16
N SER A 136 18.53 3.89 4.88
CA SER A 136 18.95 4.85 3.86
C SER A 136 18.31 4.56 2.50
N CYS A 137 18.09 5.62 1.70
CA CYS A 137 17.90 5.47 0.25
C CYS A 137 19.14 4.90 -0.45
N GLU A 138 20.27 4.78 0.25
CA GLU A 138 21.61 4.63 -0.33
C GLU A 138 21.93 3.18 -0.71
N ASN A 139 21.06 2.21 -0.38
CA ASN A 139 21.06 0.90 -1.03
C ASN A 139 20.21 1.00 -2.32
N GLU A 140 20.89 1.28 -3.43
CA GLU A 140 20.43 1.67 -4.79
C GLU A 140 19.35 0.83 -5.51
N TYR A 141 18.50 0.05 -4.82
CA TYR A 141 17.43 -0.72 -5.48
C TYR A 141 16.08 -0.69 -4.79
N GLU A 142 15.90 0.04 -3.69
CA GLU A 142 14.74 -0.21 -2.85
C GLU A 142 14.17 1.07 -2.19
N TYR A 143 12.86 1.26 -2.41
CA TYR A 143 11.91 2.11 -1.66
C TYR A 143 11.68 3.58 -2.04
N CYS A 144 12.40 4.14 -3.00
CA CYS A 144 12.06 5.44 -3.61
C CYS A 144 11.87 5.30 -5.12
N ILE A 145 11.10 4.32 -5.57
CA ILE A 145 10.95 4.04 -6.99
C ILE A 145 9.92 5.05 -7.56
N PRO A 146 10.31 6.02 -8.43
CA PRO A 146 9.34 6.49 -9.41
C PRO A 146 8.94 5.24 -10.17
N PHE A 147 7.69 4.81 -10.01
CA PHE A 147 7.17 3.48 -10.34
C PHE A 147 7.34 3.03 -11.81
N TRP A 148 8.07 3.77 -12.66
CA TRP A 148 8.16 3.61 -14.10
C TRP A 148 9.56 3.91 -14.65
N LYS A 149 10.08 2.98 -15.46
CA LYS A 149 11.41 3.05 -16.09
C LYS A 149 11.45 3.79 -17.44
N LYS A 150 10.38 4.47 -17.87
CA LYS A 150 10.40 5.22 -19.14
C LYS A 150 9.81 6.63 -18.99
N PRO A 151 10.51 7.68 -19.46
CA PRO A 151 10.01 9.06 -19.52
C PRO A 151 8.65 9.22 -20.20
N ASN A 152 8.28 8.29 -21.08
CA ASN A 152 7.07 8.33 -21.89
C ASN A 152 5.87 7.62 -21.20
N GLU A 153 6.10 6.98 -20.06
CA GLU A 153 5.13 6.16 -19.31
C GLU A 153 5.02 6.64 -17.85
N VAL A 154 5.39 7.90 -17.56
CA VAL A 154 5.24 8.45 -16.20
C VAL A 154 3.75 8.74 -15.96
N ASP A 155 3.11 7.84 -15.21
CA ASP A 155 1.69 7.95 -14.88
C ASP A 155 1.45 8.58 -13.50
N ILE A 156 0.25 9.11 -13.30
CA ILE A 156 -0.28 9.70 -12.06
C ILE A 156 -0.60 8.55 -11.08
N SER A 157 0.38 7.70 -10.73
CA SER A 157 0.11 6.49 -9.93
C SER A 157 -0.48 6.80 -8.55
N MET A 158 0.00 7.87 -7.90
CA MET A 158 -0.31 8.17 -6.49
C MET A 158 0.00 7.00 -5.55
N GLY A 159 1.10 6.29 -5.79
CA GLY A 159 1.53 5.15 -5.02
C GLY A 159 1.58 5.44 -3.51
N GLY A 160 0.99 4.54 -2.72
CA GLY A 160 0.84 4.72 -1.27
C GLY A 160 -0.45 5.42 -0.87
N PHE A 161 -1.37 5.65 -1.83
CA PHE A 161 -2.74 6.08 -1.54
C PHE A 161 -3.43 5.12 -0.58
N SER A 162 -3.20 3.82 -0.75
CA SER A 162 -3.48 2.81 0.26
C SER A 162 -2.27 1.91 0.43
N MET A 163 -2.09 1.37 1.64
CA MET A 163 -0.98 0.47 1.94
C MET A 163 -1.34 -0.46 3.09
N LYS A 164 -0.95 -1.73 2.98
CA LYS A 164 -1.05 -2.72 4.06
C LYS A 164 0.11 -3.68 4.06
N TYR A 165 0.47 -4.15 5.25
CA TYR A 165 1.33 -5.32 5.37
C TYR A 165 0.50 -6.60 5.37
N SER A 166 1.12 -7.66 4.87
CA SER A 166 0.68 -9.04 5.08
C SER A 166 0.59 -9.38 6.56
N GLN A 167 -0.28 -10.33 6.90
CA GLN A 167 -0.47 -10.74 8.30
C GLN A 167 0.77 -11.37 8.92
N ASP A 168 1.63 -11.99 8.11
CA ASP A 168 2.93 -12.56 8.52
C ASP A 168 4.09 -11.60 8.30
N GLY A 169 3.81 -10.40 7.77
CA GLY A 169 4.78 -9.35 7.57
C GLY A 169 5.81 -9.60 6.47
N LYS A 170 5.66 -10.65 5.66
CA LYS A 170 6.62 -11.01 4.60
C LYS A 170 6.58 -10.09 3.38
N TYR A 171 5.43 -9.52 3.09
CA TYR A 171 5.23 -8.57 2.01
C TYR A 171 4.39 -7.36 2.45
N SER A 172 4.54 -6.26 1.72
CA SER A 172 3.62 -5.12 1.76
C SER A 172 2.87 -4.99 0.43
N LEU A 173 1.68 -4.43 0.50
CA LEU A 173 0.86 -4.07 -0.65
C LEU A 173 0.70 -2.56 -0.68
N ILE A 174 0.88 -1.99 -1.87
CA ILE A 174 0.79 -0.56 -2.13
C ILE A 174 -0.22 -0.35 -3.25
N GLY A 175 -1.24 0.44 -2.99
CA GLY A 175 -2.23 0.85 -3.98
C GLY A 175 -1.80 2.13 -4.69
N GLY A 176 -1.94 2.14 -6.02
CA GLY A 176 -1.72 3.28 -6.89
C GLY A 176 -2.94 3.49 -7.78
N PRO A 177 -4.01 4.14 -7.31
CA PRO A 177 -5.28 4.21 -8.02
C PRO A 177 -5.24 5.01 -9.32
N GLY A 178 -4.32 5.96 -9.48
CA GLY A 178 -4.22 6.76 -10.71
C GLY A 178 -3.37 6.10 -11.80
N GLU A 179 -2.84 4.91 -11.53
CA GLU A 179 -2.03 4.12 -12.46
C GLU A 179 -2.81 3.63 -13.69
N ASN A 180 -2.12 3.44 -14.81
CA ASN A 180 -2.66 3.01 -16.10
C ASN A 180 -3.88 3.83 -16.54
N GLN A 181 -3.74 5.16 -16.59
CA GLN A 181 -4.83 6.10 -16.92
C GLN A 181 -6.01 5.94 -15.95
N GLU A 182 -5.69 5.96 -14.65
CA GLU A 182 -6.64 5.83 -13.56
C GLU A 182 -7.40 4.50 -13.49
N ARG A 183 -6.98 3.47 -14.24
CA ARG A 183 -7.46 2.10 -14.01
C ARG A 183 -7.04 1.61 -12.62
N GLY A 184 -5.90 2.06 -12.15
CA GLY A 184 -5.31 1.75 -10.87
C GLY A 184 -4.53 0.44 -10.87
N ALA A 185 -3.63 0.32 -9.91
CA ALA A 185 -2.83 -0.87 -9.67
C ALA A 185 -2.70 -1.15 -8.17
N VAL A 186 -2.41 -2.41 -7.87
CA VAL A 186 -1.82 -2.80 -6.59
C VAL A 186 -0.42 -3.31 -6.91
N LYS A 187 0.55 -3.00 -6.07
CA LYS A 187 1.90 -3.55 -6.16
C LYS A 187 2.22 -4.25 -4.88
N SER A 188 2.82 -5.43 -4.99
CA SER A 188 3.38 -6.10 -3.82
C SER A 188 4.88 -5.91 -3.80
N HIS A 189 5.39 -5.59 -2.63
CA HIS A 189 6.81 -5.58 -2.36
C HIS A 189 7.11 -6.71 -1.38
N GLN A 190 7.80 -7.75 -1.86
CA GLN A 190 8.65 -8.55 -0.98
C GLN A 190 9.97 -7.78 -0.81
N ILE A 191 10.68 -7.97 0.30
CA ILE A 191 11.90 -7.21 0.68
C ILE A 191 13.07 -7.28 -0.34
N LYS A 192 12.87 -7.76 -1.59
CA LYS A 192 13.77 -7.62 -2.77
C LYS A 192 13.06 -7.72 -4.14
N GLN A 193 11.72 -7.79 -4.22
CA GLN A 193 11.01 -8.05 -5.49
C GLN A 193 9.67 -7.30 -5.58
N GLU A 194 9.48 -6.60 -6.70
CA GLU A 194 8.24 -5.92 -7.06
C GLU A 194 7.37 -6.80 -7.96
N HIS A 195 6.06 -6.75 -7.71
CA HIS A 195 5.06 -7.38 -8.55
C HIS A 195 3.99 -6.34 -8.90
N ILE A 196 3.76 -6.09 -10.20
CA ILE A 196 2.76 -5.12 -10.71
C ILE A 196 1.49 -5.86 -11.09
N PHE A 197 0.33 -5.29 -10.74
CA PHE A 197 -0.98 -5.86 -11.05
C PHE A 197 -1.78 -4.92 -11.92
N ASP A 198 -1.61 -5.08 -13.24
CA ASP A 198 -2.51 -4.52 -14.23
C ASP A 198 -3.30 -5.66 -14.87
N LYS A 199 -4.58 -5.76 -14.50
CA LYS A 199 -5.44 -6.86 -14.94
C LYS A 199 -6.31 -6.47 -16.13
N ARG A 200 -6.23 -5.24 -16.65
CA ARG A 200 -7.36 -4.67 -17.40
C ARG A 200 -6.94 -4.09 -18.76
N LYS A 201 -7.03 -4.97 -19.77
CA LYS A 201 -7.00 -4.62 -21.21
C LYS A 201 -8.38 -4.20 -21.75
N ASP A 202 -9.41 -4.28 -20.93
CA ASP A 202 -10.82 -4.24 -21.31
C ASP A 202 -11.35 -2.82 -21.49
N GLY A 203 -10.63 -1.90 -22.16
CA GLY A 203 -11.17 -0.62 -22.67
C GLY A 203 -11.90 0.31 -21.68
N LEU A 204 -11.92 -0.02 -20.38
CA LEU A 204 -12.63 0.69 -19.34
C LEU A 204 -11.66 1.71 -18.74
N TRP A 205 -11.98 2.97 -18.97
CA TRP A 205 -11.24 4.10 -18.45
C TRP A 205 -11.68 4.38 -17.01
N VAL A 206 -10.73 4.74 -16.14
CA VAL A 206 -10.95 5.22 -14.77
C VAL A 206 -11.69 4.24 -13.86
N GLN A 207 -10.96 3.48 -13.06
CA GLN A 207 -11.55 2.51 -12.11
C GLN A 207 -10.99 2.60 -10.69
N TYR A 208 -9.81 3.21 -10.52
CA TYR A 208 -9.13 3.38 -9.24
C TYR A 208 -8.92 2.06 -8.48
N PHE A 209 -8.51 0.99 -9.15
CA PHE A 209 -8.13 -0.24 -8.44
C PHE A 209 -6.96 0.00 -7.50
N GLY A 210 -7.04 -0.55 -6.29
CA GLY A 210 -6.07 -0.27 -5.23
C GLY A 210 -6.38 1.01 -4.45
N PHE A 211 -7.56 1.62 -4.63
CA PHE A 211 -7.98 2.77 -3.82
C PHE A 211 -8.03 2.45 -2.32
N SER A 212 -8.42 1.23 -1.97
CA SER A 212 -8.36 0.71 -0.59
C SER A 212 -7.80 -0.71 -0.59
N LEU A 213 -7.09 -1.07 0.48
CA LEU A 213 -6.45 -2.37 0.65
C LEU A 213 -6.70 -2.92 2.06
N THR A 214 -6.94 -4.23 2.14
CA THR A 214 -6.79 -5.01 3.38
C THR A 214 -6.18 -6.37 3.10
N THR A 215 -5.55 -6.97 4.11
CA THR A 215 -4.96 -8.31 4.05
C THR A 215 -5.73 -9.25 4.97
N ALA A 216 -5.99 -10.46 4.49
CA ALA A 216 -6.72 -11.48 5.22
C ALA A 216 -6.22 -12.86 4.79
N ASN A 217 -6.25 -13.84 5.69
CA ASN A 217 -5.87 -15.20 5.36
C ASN A 217 -7.12 -16.00 4.97
N PHE A 218 -7.54 -15.89 3.71
CA PHE A 218 -8.58 -16.77 3.14
C PHE A 218 -8.02 -18.11 2.66
N ASN A 219 -6.69 -18.24 2.59
CA ASN A 219 -5.97 -19.48 2.26
C ASN A 219 -4.62 -19.53 3.00
N GLU A 220 -3.92 -20.66 2.86
CA GLU A 220 -2.62 -20.92 3.51
C GLU A 220 -1.48 -19.98 3.08
N TYR A 221 -1.62 -19.34 1.92
CA TYR A 221 -0.62 -18.43 1.35
C TYR A 221 -0.89 -16.95 1.64
N GLY A 222 -2.01 -16.67 2.30
CA GLY A 222 -2.50 -15.31 2.47
C GLY A 222 -3.29 -14.81 1.27
N SER A 223 -4.09 -13.79 1.53
CA SER A 223 -4.92 -13.12 0.54
C SER A 223 -4.98 -11.63 0.83
N PHE A 224 -5.43 -10.88 -0.15
CA PHE A 224 -5.73 -9.47 0.03
C PHE A 224 -6.98 -9.09 -0.73
N THR A 225 -7.58 -7.98 -0.31
CA THR A 225 -8.72 -7.39 -1.01
C THR A 225 -8.37 -6.01 -1.46
N ALA A 226 -8.83 -5.64 -2.65
CA ALA A 226 -8.66 -4.30 -3.19
C ALA A 226 -10.01 -3.71 -3.60
N GLY A 227 -10.24 -2.47 -3.17
CA GLY A 227 -11.41 -1.69 -3.57
C GLY A 227 -11.25 -1.08 -4.96
N ILE A 228 -12.37 -1.03 -5.69
CA ILE A 228 -12.55 -0.43 -7.02
C ILE A 228 -13.80 0.44 -6.92
N PRO A 229 -13.69 1.68 -6.45
CA PRO A 229 -14.86 2.53 -6.21
C PRO A 229 -15.59 2.89 -7.50
N ASN A 230 -14.88 2.87 -8.64
CA ASN A 230 -15.41 3.23 -9.94
C ASN A 230 -15.43 2.02 -10.89
N TYR A 231 -16.16 0.97 -10.51
CA TYR A 231 -16.35 -0.21 -11.35
C TYR A 231 -17.55 -0.03 -12.29
N HIS A 232 -17.31 -0.30 -13.58
CA HIS A 232 -18.30 -0.15 -14.65
C HIS A 232 -18.47 -1.46 -15.44
N PRO A 233 -19.31 -2.40 -14.96
CA PRO A 233 -19.71 -3.50 -15.81
C PRO A 233 -20.64 -2.93 -16.90
N ASN A 234 -20.19 -2.92 -18.16
CA ASN A 234 -20.99 -2.52 -19.33
C ASN A 234 -21.30 -1.02 -19.51
N GLN A 235 -20.49 -0.12 -18.95
CA GLN A 235 -20.62 1.35 -19.14
C GLN A 235 -21.95 1.99 -18.65
N GLN A 236 -22.79 1.25 -17.92
CA GLN A 236 -24.06 1.77 -17.39
C GLN A 236 -23.93 2.15 -15.90
N GLY A 237 -23.35 3.32 -15.64
CA GLY A 237 -23.32 3.93 -14.31
C GLY A 237 -22.19 3.45 -13.38
N TYR A 238 -21.85 4.29 -12.40
CA TYR A 238 -20.78 4.06 -11.42
C TYR A 238 -21.24 3.05 -10.35
N THR A 239 -20.61 1.88 -10.29
CA THR A 239 -20.81 0.90 -9.20
C THR A 239 -19.50 0.65 -8.46
N GLY A 240 -19.55 0.39 -7.16
CA GLY A 240 -18.36 -0.04 -6.41
C GLY A 240 -18.14 -1.55 -6.54
N ARG A 241 -16.88 -2.00 -6.57
CA ARG A 241 -16.53 -3.42 -6.48
C ARG A 241 -15.37 -3.63 -5.51
N VAL A 242 -15.36 -4.80 -4.86
CA VAL A 242 -14.20 -5.30 -4.12
C VAL A 242 -13.76 -6.59 -4.79
N GLU A 243 -12.46 -6.72 -5.05
CA GLU A 243 -11.86 -7.97 -5.53
C GLU A 243 -10.99 -8.60 -4.44
N VAL A 244 -11.03 -9.93 -4.33
CA VAL A 244 -10.21 -10.74 -3.42
C VAL A 244 -9.21 -11.53 -4.24
N PHE A 245 -7.96 -11.54 -3.80
CA PHE A 245 -6.85 -12.19 -4.51
C PHE A 245 -6.07 -13.09 -3.55
N SER A 246 -5.76 -14.30 -4.02
CA SER A 246 -4.74 -15.15 -3.41
C SER A 246 -3.35 -14.63 -3.77
N VAL A 247 -2.42 -14.59 -2.80
CA VAL A 247 -1.04 -14.13 -3.02
C VAL A 247 -0.29 -15.03 -4.00
N VAL A 248 -0.58 -16.34 -4.02
CA VAL A 248 0.07 -17.28 -4.96
C VAL A 248 -0.44 -17.10 -6.38
N ASP A 249 -1.75 -16.94 -6.57
CA ASP A 249 -2.31 -16.68 -7.91
C ASP A 249 -1.78 -15.35 -8.46
N PHE A 250 -1.55 -14.41 -7.56
CA PHE A 250 -0.97 -13.11 -7.81
C PHE A 250 0.52 -13.20 -8.18
N ALA A 251 1.34 -14.00 -7.48
CA ALA A 251 2.74 -14.22 -7.86
C ALA A 251 2.89 -15.00 -9.18
N ARG A 252 2.08 -16.05 -9.39
CA ARG A 252 2.15 -16.91 -10.59
C ARG A 252 1.77 -16.17 -11.88
N LYS A 253 0.75 -15.31 -11.83
CA LYS A 253 0.30 -14.54 -13.01
C LYS A 253 1.35 -13.55 -13.53
N ASN A 254 2.25 -13.07 -12.66
CA ASN A 254 3.35 -12.18 -13.08
C ASN A 254 4.57 -12.93 -13.65
N ALA A 255 4.75 -14.20 -13.30
CA ALA A 255 5.79 -15.04 -13.91
C ALA A 255 5.42 -15.46 -15.34
N LEU A 256 4.13 -15.50 -15.66
CA LEU A 256 3.59 -15.87 -16.97
C LEU A 256 3.18 -14.61 -17.73
N ASN A 257 4.14 -13.93 -18.35
CA ASN A 257 3.85 -12.84 -19.26
C ASN A 257 2.97 -13.33 -20.44
N PHE A 258 1.83 -12.67 -20.62
CA PHE A 258 0.97 -12.61 -21.82
C PHE A 258 0.58 -13.96 -22.46
N GLY A 259 -0.62 -14.47 -22.13
CA GLY A 259 -1.18 -15.58 -22.90
C GLY A 259 -2.63 -15.90 -22.59
N GLU A 260 -2.90 -16.52 -21.43
CA GLU A 260 -4.18 -17.18 -21.24
C GLU A 260 -4.73 -16.99 -19.83
N THR A 261 -5.95 -16.45 -19.77
CA THR A 261 -6.73 -16.28 -18.54
C THR A 261 -7.45 -17.56 -18.18
N THR A 262 -7.14 -18.13 -17.02
CA THR A 262 -8.15 -18.85 -16.24
C THR A 262 -8.94 -17.81 -15.43
N SER A 263 -10.12 -17.47 -15.93
CA SER A 263 -11.18 -16.81 -15.17
C SER A 263 -11.69 -17.81 -14.12
N VAL A 264 -11.15 -17.75 -12.91
CA VAL A 264 -11.86 -18.34 -11.76
C VAL A 264 -13.04 -17.41 -11.51
N HIS A 265 -14.23 -17.85 -11.94
CA HIS A 265 -15.49 -17.20 -11.62
C HIS A 265 -15.67 -17.22 -10.09
N PHE A 266 -15.30 -16.12 -9.43
CA PHE A 266 -15.80 -15.83 -8.10
C PHE A 266 -17.10 -15.06 -8.26
N MET A 267 -18.16 -15.59 -7.65
CA MET A 267 -19.46 -14.95 -7.52
C MET A 267 -19.25 -13.50 -7.07
N SER A 268 -19.68 -12.56 -7.93
CA SER A 268 -19.94 -11.19 -7.51
C SER A 268 -21.00 -11.27 -6.43
N LEU A 269 -20.62 -11.12 -5.16
CA LEU A 269 -21.61 -10.83 -4.12
C LEU A 269 -22.03 -9.38 -4.34
N ILE A 270 -23.03 -9.19 -5.20
CA ILE A 270 -23.77 -7.94 -5.28
C ILE A 270 -24.52 -7.85 -3.96
N THR A 271 -23.99 -7.05 -3.02
CA THR A 271 -24.71 -6.69 -1.80
C THR A 271 -25.85 -5.76 -2.17
N HIS A 272 -27.01 -6.33 -2.47
CA HIS A 272 -28.30 -5.68 -2.29
C HIS A 272 -29.06 -6.52 -1.26
N TYR A 273 -29.47 -5.84 -0.18
CA TYR A 273 -30.19 -6.35 1.00
C TYR A 273 -29.38 -7.17 2.02
N PHE A 274 -29.19 -6.55 3.19
CA PHE A 274 -28.84 -7.23 4.42
C PHE A 274 -30.04 -8.06 4.89
N SER A 275 -29.85 -9.37 5.04
CA SER A 275 -30.67 -10.23 5.90
C SER A 275 -29.75 -11.25 6.59
N ASP A 276 -30.16 -11.73 7.76
CA ASP A 276 -29.36 -12.48 8.74
C ASP A 276 -28.86 -13.87 8.28
N ASP A 277 -29.09 -14.27 7.03
CA ASP A 277 -28.75 -15.60 6.49
C ASP A 277 -27.27 -15.76 6.08
N LEU A 278 -26.46 -14.70 6.11
CA LEU A 278 -25.05 -14.74 5.70
C LEU A 278 -24.20 -15.66 6.60
N LEU A 279 -24.59 -15.84 7.88
CA LEU A 279 -23.82 -16.66 8.82
C LEU A 279 -23.96 -18.17 8.55
N PHE A 280 -25.05 -18.60 7.90
CA PHE A 280 -25.27 -20.01 7.56
C PHE A 280 -24.49 -20.42 6.30
N PHE A 281 -24.29 -19.48 5.37
CA PHE A 281 -23.65 -19.76 4.08
C PHE A 281 -22.13 -20.01 4.22
N LEU A 282 -21.46 -19.35 5.16
CA LEU A 282 -20.00 -19.49 5.38
C LEU A 282 -19.59 -20.81 6.05
N LYS A 283 -20.50 -21.54 6.71
CA LYS A 283 -20.21 -22.83 7.36
C LYS A 283 -20.28 -24.04 6.41
N SER A 284 -20.80 -23.89 5.20
CA SER A 284 -21.13 -25.03 4.32
C SER A 284 -20.09 -25.34 3.23
N PHE A 285 -18.97 -24.59 3.16
CA PHE A 285 -17.91 -24.80 2.15
C PHE A 285 -16.61 -25.35 2.76
N THR A 286 -16.69 -26.53 3.40
CA THR A 286 -15.56 -27.46 3.56
C THR A 286 -15.88 -28.72 2.77
N LYS A 287 -15.71 -28.67 1.45
CA LYS A 287 -15.68 -29.87 0.61
C LYS A 287 -14.27 -30.08 0.10
N THR A 288 -13.58 -31.00 0.77
CA THR A 288 -12.27 -31.54 0.40
C THR A 288 -12.31 -32.03 -1.05
N ILE A 289 -11.54 -31.39 -1.93
CA ILE A 289 -11.24 -31.91 -3.26
C ILE A 289 -9.98 -32.76 -3.12
N LEU A 290 -10.14 -34.08 -3.01
CA LEU A 290 -9.06 -35.03 -3.19
C LEU A 290 -8.73 -35.10 -4.69
N LEU A 291 -7.53 -34.69 -5.08
CA LEU A 291 -7.01 -34.93 -6.43
C LEU A 291 -6.36 -36.34 -6.47
N PRO A 292 -6.53 -37.10 -7.57
CA PRO A 292 -5.89 -38.41 -7.71
C PRO A 292 -4.37 -38.27 -7.96
N PRO A 293 -3.55 -39.23 -7.49
CA PRO A 293 -2.10 -39.17 -7.68
C PRO A 293 -1.75 -39.41 -9.15
N SER A 294 -1.12 -38.42 -9.78
CA SER A 294 -0.50 -38.56 -11.10
C SER A 294 0.78 -39.40 -10.97
N LYS A 295 0.82 -40.51 -11.72
CA LYS A 295 1.98 -41.38 -11.88
C LYS A 295 3.13 -40.61 -12.56
N PHE A 296 4.31 -40.62 -11.96
CA PHE A 296 5.57 -40.41 -12.67
C PHE A 296 6.15 -41.80 -13.02
N PRO A 297 6.67 -42.03 -14.25
CA PRO A 297 7.49 -43.20 -14.52
C PRO A 297 8.91 -42.97 -13.98
N ILE A 298 9.51 -44.10 -13.57
CA ILE A 298 10.89 -44.27 -13.09
C ILE A 298 11.89 -43.84 -14.16
#